data_AF-A0A1Q5D8I6-F1
#
_entry.id   AF-A0A1Q5D8I6-F1
#
_cell.length_a   1.000
_cell.length_b   1.000
_cell.length_c   1.000
_cell.angle_alpha   90.00
_cell.angle_beta   90.00
_cell.angle_gamma   90.00
#
_symmetry.space_group_name_H-M   'P 1'
#
loop_
_entity.id
_entity.type
_entity.pdbx_description
1 polymer ?
#
loop_
_entity_poly.entity_id
_entity_poly.type
_entity_poly.pdbx_seq_one_letter_code
_entity_poly.pdbx_strand_id
1 'polypeptide(L)'
;MAGVWVTVCLPGEAAGDIEGALGEALAPFYLDTDDNPVDRGMWDTRHIRGGSDGMGFAVAPGYRGDPRLIHDDPGYDGSPRPSAPGVCAGGPRALLDFSQPHLGSERAVAASWDLWHSLSALHPPAVRLAVFVDRWWNDPDAFPGDRWGDEMLSAYRAQPLIGAYLDHPFSLNMGYLGFVGPADPQEHPVVGYDGTRAEYIRELTASHPPNTDVLTLDGWWLEGGINAVHASCDPGSCPHAPPKPTAWRGSEAYLADLPGDTILVRLHCHA
;
A
#
# COMPACT_ATOMS: atom_id res chain seq x y z
N MET A 1 10.48 6.84 -3.64
CA MET A 1 9.78 7.68 -4.63
C MET A 1 8.31 7.68 -4.26
N ALA A 2 7.67 8.84 -4.22
CA ALA A 2 6.29 8.95 -3.77
C ALA A 2 5.37 8.47 -4.91
N GLY A 3 4.66 7.36 -4.69
CA GLY A 3 3.60 6.90 -5.58
C GLY A 3 2.23 7.33 -5.06
N VAL A 4 1.23 7.32 -5.94
CA VAL A 4 -0.16 7.62 -5.63
C VAL A 4 -0.92 6.31 -5.44
N TRP A 5 -1.69 6.23 -4.37
CA TRP A 5 -2.64 5.15 -4.19
C TRP A 5 -3.97 5.51 -4.84
N VAL A 6 -4.49 4.61 -5.68
CA VAL A 6 -5.79 4.79 -6.35
C VAL A 6 -6.64 3.53 -6.18
N THR A 7 -7.94 3.73 -6.00
CA THR A 7 -8.93 2.65 -6.16
C THR A 7 -9.61 2.79 -7.51
N VAL A 8 -9.43 1.82 -8.38
CA VAL A 8 -10.12 1.76 -9.67
C VAL A 8 -11.44 1.03 -9.51
N CYS A 9 -12.52 1.65 -9.95
CA CYS A 9 -13.85 1.06 -10.03
C CYS A 9 -14.05 0.52 -11.45
N LEU A 10 -14.23 -0.79 -11.56
CA LEU A 10 -14.49 -1.49 -12.82
C LEU A 10 -15.90 -2.08 -12.81
N PRO A 11 -16.55 -2.19 -13.97
CA PRO A 11 -17.88 -2.78 -14.04
C PRO A 11 -17.81 -4.30 -13.78
N GLY A 12 -18.92 -4.91 -13.37
CA GLY A 12 -18.94 -6.32 -12.95
C GLY A 12 -18.52 -7.32 -14.04
N GLU A 13 -18.75 -6.98 -15.31
CA GLU A 13 -18.31 -7.75 -16.47
C GLU A 13 -16.78 -7.87 -16.59
N ALA A 14 -16.01 -6.97 -15.96
CA ALA A 14 -14.56 -7.03 -15.96
C ALA A 14 -13.98 -8.20 -15.14
N ALA A 15 -14.82 -8.96 -14.42
CA ALA A 15 -14.38 -10.09 -13.60
C ALA A 15 -13.63 -11.17 -14.41
N GLY A 16 -13.89 -11.27 -15.72
CA GLY A 16 -13.21 -12.21 -16.61
C GLY A 16 -11.84 -11.75 -17.11
N ASP A 17 -11.57 -10.44 -17.09
CA ASP A 17 -10.32 -9.84 -17.58
C ASP A 17 -10.05 -8.51 -16.86
N ILE A 18 -9.57 -8.62 -15.62
CA ILE A 18 -9.30 -7.47 -14.76
C ILE A 18 -8.13 -6.64 -15.32
N GLU A 19 -7.06 -7.29 -15.77
CA GLU A 19 -5.88 -6.59 -16.30
C GLU A 19 -6.20 -5.79 -17.57
N GLY A 20 -6.97 -6.38 -18.50
CA GLY A 20 -7.44 -5.68 -19.69
C GLY A 20 -8.27 -4.45 -19.33
N ALA A 21 -9.25 -4.62 -18.43
CA ALA A 21 -10.12 -3.53 -17.98
C ALA A 21 -9.35 -2.43 -17.23
N LEU A 22 -8.37 -2.78 -16.39
CA LEU A 22 -7.46 -1.82 -15.78
C LEU A 22 -6.62 -1.09 -16.82
N GLY A 23 -6.16 -1.80 -17.86
CA GLY A 23 -5.46 -1.22 -19.01
C GLY A 23 -6.27 -0.11 -19.66
N GLU A 24 -7.51 -0.42 -20.03
CA GLU A 24 -8.42 0.52 -20.68
C GLU A 24 -8.79 1.71 -19.78
N ALA A 25 -9.14 1.46 -18.51
CA ALA A 25 -9.56 2.51 -17.59
C ALA A 25 -8.43 3.53 -17.30
N LEU A 26 -7.18 3.06 -17.21
CA LEU A 26 -6.02 3.89 -16.84
C LEU A 26 -5.28 4.51 -18.01
N ALA A 27 -5.45 3.99 -19.23
CA ALA A 27 -4.76 4.50 -20.43
C ALA A 27 -4.87 6.03 -20.63
N PRO A 28 -6.03 6.68 -20.36
CA PRO A 28 -6.15 8.14 -20.50
C PRO A 28 -5.25 8.94 -19.55
N PHE A 29 -4.73 8.33 -18.48
CA PHE A 29 -3.96 9.00 -17.43
C PHE A 29 -2.46 8.65 -17.46
N TYR A 30 -1.99 7.98 -18.52
CA TYR A 30 -0.59 7.62 -18.66
C TYR A 30 0.28 8.86 -18.98
N LEU A 31 1.41 9.01 -18.30
CA LEU A 31 2.29 10.20 -18.33
C LEU A 31 3.01 10.43 -19.66
N ASP A 32 3.30 9.39 -20.43
CA ASP A 32 4.29 9.45 -21.52
C ASP A 32 3.68 9.17 -22.91
N THR A 33 2.60 9.88 -23.26
CA THR A 33 2.02 9.81 -24.61
C THR A 33 1.79 11.19 -25.20
N ASP A 34 2.19 11.39 -26.46
CA ASP A 34 1.83 12.57 -27.28
C ASP A 34 0.30 12.80 -27.36
N ASP A 35 -0.49 11.75 -27.07
CA ASP A 35 -1.95 11.75 -27.12
C ASP A 35 -2.63 12.21 -25.81
N ASN A 36 -1.88 12.37 -24.70
CA ASN A 36 -2.43 12.83 -23.42
C ASN A 36 -1.95 14.25 -23.08
N PRO A 37 -2.83 15.18 -22.69
CA PRO A 37 -2.42 16.46 -22.14
C PRO A 37 -1.50 16.26 -20.95
N VAL A 38 -0.40 17.03 -20.86
CA VAL A 38 0.59 16.96 -19.77
C VAL A 38 -0.08 17.03 -18.39
N ASP A 39 -1.15 17.82 -18.27
CA ASP A 39 -1.89 18.03 -17.03
C ASP A 39 -2.84 16.85 -16.65
N ARG A 40 -2.86 15.77 -17.44
CA ARG A 40 -3.66 14.54 -17.18
C ARG A 40 -2.80 13.34 -16.77
N GLY A 41 -1.49 13.37 -17.04
CA GLY A 41 -0.61 12.26 -16.71
C GLY A 41 -0.50 12.06 -15.20
N MET A 42 -0.91 10.88 -14.72
CA MET A 42 -0.91 10.50 -13.30
C MET A 42 0.00 9.31 -12.99
N TRP A 43 0.44 8.56 -14.01
CA TRP A 43 1.23 7.35 -13.79
C TRP A 43 2.13 6.96 -14.97
N ASP A 44 3.26 6.32 -14.68
CA ASP A 44 4.17 5.68 -15.65
C ASP A 44 4.29 4.16 -15.41
N THR A 45 4.07 3.70 -14.18
CA THR A 45 4.00 2.29 -13.79
C THR A 45 2.95 2.08 -12.70
N ARG A 46 2.41 0.86 -12.60
CA ARG A 46 1.36 0.51 -11.63
C ARG A 46 1.51 -0.91 -11.13
N HIS A 47 1.05 -1.16 -9.91
CA HIS A 47 0.92 -2.50 -9.33
C HIS A 47 -0.37 -2.62 -8.53
N ILE A 48 -1.05 -3.75 -8.63
CA ILE A 48 -2.08 -4.15 -7.68
C ILE A 48 -1.42 -4.36 -6.32
N ARG A 49 -1.89 -3.62 -5.31
CA ARG A 49 -1.34 -3.64 -3.95
C ARG A 49 -2.40 -3.35 -2.90
N GLY A 50 -2.12 -3.74 -1.66
CA GLY A 50 -2.90 -3.36 -0.49
C GLY A 50 -3.20 -4.53 0.43
N GLY A 51 -3.26 -5.74 -0.12
CA GLY A 51 -3.52 -6.95 0.62
C GLY A 51 -2.38 -7.31 1.57
N SER A 52 -1.11 -7.09 1.18
CA SER A 52 0.06 -7.48 1.98
C SER A 52 0.49 -6.45 3.02
N ASP A 53 0.18 -5.16 2.81
CA ASP A 53 0.68 -4.03 3.60
C ASP A 53 -0.41 -3.31 4.42
N GLY A 54 -1.65 -3.79 4.37
CA GLY A 54 -2.77 -3.23 5.13
C GLY A 54 -3.41 -1.99 4.51
N MET A 55 -2.99 -1.59 3.30
CA MET A 55 -3.58 -0.49 2.52
C MET A 55 -4.78 -0.94 1.67
N GLY A 56 -5.09 -2.23 1.67
CA GLY A 56 -6.18 -2.84 0.94
C GLY A 56 -7.49 -2.88 1.72
N PHE A 57 -8.40 -3.74 1.27
CA PHE A 57 -9.74 -3.86 1.82
C PHE A 57 -9.84 -4.96 2.86
N ALA A 58 -10.65 -4.71 3.89
CA ALA A 58 -11.12 -5.79 4.77
C ALA A 58 -12.07 -6.70 3.99
N VAL A 59 -11.80 -8.01 4.00
CA VAL A 59 -12.72 -9.00 3.44
C VAL A 59 -13.88 -9.22 4.40
N ALA A 60 -15.11 -9.24 3.86
CA ALA A 60 -16.33 -9.47 4.62
C ALA A 60 -16.38 -10.90 5.21
N PRO A 61 -17.04 -11.08 6.38
CA PRO A 61 -17.18 -12.40 7.00
C PRO A 61 -17.77 -13.44 6.03
N GLY A 62 -17.16 -14.64 6.01
CA GLY A 62 -17.58 -15.74 5.13
C GLY A 62 -16.89 -15.79 3.76
N TYR A 63 -16.16 -14.74 3.35
CA TYR A 63 -15.58 -14.65 2.00
C TYR A 63 -14.05 -14.74 1.94
N ARG A 64 -13.37 -15.08 3.05
CA ARG A 64 -11.88 -15.06 3.16
C ARG A 64 -11.10 -15.88 2.14
N GLY A 65 -11.76 -16.79 1.41
CA GLY A 65 -11.16 -17.59 0.34
C GLY A 65 -11.99 -17.57 -0.93
N ASP A 66 -12.85 -16.57 -1.12
CA ASP A 66 -13.61 -16.43 -2.36
C ASP A 66 -12.63 -16.15 -3.52
N PRO A 67 -12.65 -16.94 -4.60
CA PRO A 67 -11.69 -16.82 -5.70
C PRO A 67 -11.84 -15.53 -6.51
N ARG A 68 -12.91 -14.74 -6.28
CA ARG A 68 -13.11 -13.43 -6.91
C ARG A 68 -12.37 -12.30 -6.18
N LEU A 69 -11.76 -12.59 -5.03
CA LEU A 69 -10.87 -11.63 -4.36
C LEU A 69 -9.60 -11.43 -5.19
N ILE A 70 -9.15 -10.19 -5.24
CA ILE A 70 -7.96 -9.77 -5.96
C ILE A 70 -6.84 -9.57 -4.94
N HIS A 71 -5.67 -10.11 -5.26
CA HIS A 71 -4.48 -10.08 -4.40
C HIS A 71 -3.37 -9.26 -5.06
N ASP A 72 -2.39 -8.87 -4.26
CA ASP A 72 -1.26 -8.06 -4.72
C ASP A 72 -0.51 -8.75 -5.85
N ASP A 73 -0.01 -7.93 -6.78
CA ASP A 73 0.95 -8.40 -7.76
C ASP A 73 2.23 -8.90 -7.07
N PRO A 74 2.98 -9.80 -7.72
CA PRO A 74 4.33 -10.11 -7.29
C PRO A 74 5.20 -8.85 -7.14
N GLY A 75 6.22 -8.93 -6.28
CA GLY A 75 7.27 -7.93 -6.24
C GLY A 75 7.97 -7.76 -7.59
N TYR A 76 8.74 -6.68 -7.73
CA TYR A 76 9.56 -6.43 -8.93
C TYR A 76 10.55 -7.56 -9.24
N ASP A 77 10.96 -8.31 -8.22
CA ASP A 77 11.81 -9.50 -8.30
C ASP A 77 11.03 -10.80 -8.56
N GLY A 78 9.71 -10.71 -8.77
CA GLY A 78 8.81 -11.85 -8.93
C GLY A 78 8.41 -12.54 -7.62
N SER A 79 8.84 -12.04 -6.47
CA SER A 79 8.48 -12.63 -5.17
C SER A 79 6.96 -12.58 -4.92
N PRO A 80 6.33 -13.66 -4.45
CA PRO A 80 4.92 -13.63 -4.09
C PRO A 80 4.63 -12.62 -2.96
N ARG A 81 3.51 -11.89 -3.08
CA ARG A 81 3.01 -10.98 -2.04
C ARG A 81 1.64 -11.44 -1.53
N PRO A 82 1.59 -12.53 -0.73
CA PRO A 82 0.34 -12.98 -0.13
C PRO A 82 -0.29 -11.86 0.68
N SER A 83 -1.62 -11.76 0.62
CA SER A 83 -2.36 -10.82 1.44
C SER A 83 -2.38 -11.26 2.91
N ALA A 84 -2.41 -10.30 3.82
CA ALA A 84 -2.63 -10.55 5.23
C ALA A 84 -3.98 -11.27 5.44
N PRO A 85 -4.13 -12.12 6.47
CA PRO A 85 -5.34 -12.92 6.66
C PRO A 85 -6.63 -12.10 6.74
N GLY A 86 -7.49 -12.22 5.72
CA GLY A 86 -8.74 -11.47 5.62
C GLY A 86 -8.59 -10.05 5.08
N VAL A 87 -7.49 -9.76 4.38
CA VAL A 87 -7.26 -8.54 3.62
C VAL A 87 -7.09 -8.93 2.15
N CYS A 88 -7.46 -8.04 1.24
CA CYS A 88 -7.25 -8.22 -0.20
C CYS A 88 -6.94 -6.87 -0.87
N ALA A 89 -6.36 -6.90 -2.06
CA ALA A 89 -6.15 -5.70 -2.87
C ALA A 89 -7.44 -5.25 -3.58
N GLY A 90 -8.42 -6.15 -3.73
CA GLY A 90 -9.67 -5.82 -4.41
C GLY A 90 -10.66 -6.98 -4.51
N GLY A 91 -11.72 -6.74 -5.26
CA GLY A 91 -12.77 -7.71 -5.56
C GLY A 91 -14.13 -7.03 -5.75
N PRO A 92 -15.19 -7.80 -6.03
CA PRO A 92 -16.55 -7.27 -6.05
C PRO A 92 -16.90 -6.59 -4.73
N ARG A 93 -17.49 -5.39 -4.77
CA ARG A 93 -17.85 -4.56 -3.61
C ARG A 93 -18.55 -5.38 -2.53
N ALA A 94 -19.50 -6.23 -2.90
CA ALA A 94 -20.28 -7.04 -1.95
C ALA A 94 -19.44 -8.02 -1.10
N LEU A 95 -18.20 -8.33 -1.52
CA LEU A 95 -17.27 -9.20 -0.77
C LEU A 95 -16.41 -8.44 0.23
N LEU A 96 -16.47 -7.11 0.21
CA LEU A 96 -15.62 -6.22 1.00
C LEU A 96 -16.42 -5.59 2.15
N ASP A 97 -15.77 -5.39 3.29
CA ASP A 97 -16.37 -4.86 4.50
C ASP A 97 -16.11 -3.35 4.64
N PHE A 98 -17.05 -2.57 4.15
CA PHE A 98 -17.06 -1.11 4.32
C PHE A 98 -17.69 -0.65 5.64
N SER A 99 -18.23 -1.57 6.46
CA SER A 99 -18.75 -1.20 7.79
C SER A 99 -17.63 -1.00 8.81
N GLN A 100 -16.49 -1.66 8.59
CA GLN A 100 -15.30 -1.59 9.43
C GLN A 100 -14.01 -1.54 8.58
N PRO A 101 -13.80 -0.48 7.77
CA PRO A 101 -12.71 -0.43 6.80
C PRO A 101 -11.30 -0.46 7.45
N HIS A 102 -11.18 0.00 8.71
CA HIS A 102 -9.95 -0.08 9.49
C HIS A 102 -9.45 -1.51 9.75
N LEU A 103 -10.33 -2.52 9.65
CA LEU A 103 -9.96 -3.91 9.88
C LEU A 103 -8.90 -4.42 8.89
N GLY A 104 -8.78 -3.82 7.70
CA GLY A 104 -7.72 -4.15 6.75
C GLY A 104 -6.34 -3.87 7.37
N SER A 105 -6.16 -2.64 7.85
CA SER A 105 -4.94 -2.21 8.55
C SER A 105 -4.73 -3.00 9.84
N GLU A 106 -5.76 -3.18 10.67
CA GLU A 106 -5.67 -3.93 11.92
C GLU A 106 -5.16 -5.36 11.71
N ARG A 107 -5.70 -6.07 10.72
CA ARG A 107 -5.32 -7.45 10.38
C ARG A 107 -3.89 -7.54 9.86
N ALA A 108 -3.45 -6.56 9.07
CA ALA A 108 -2.09 -6.51 8.57
C ALA A 108 -1.07 -6.23 9.69
N VAL A 109 -1.36 -5.27 10.57
CA VAL A 109 -0.55 -4.95 11.76
C VAL A 109 -0.47 -6.16 12.70
N ALA A 110 -1.59 -6.86 12.91
CA ALA A 110 -1.62 -8.10 13.66
C ALA A 110 -0.73 -9.19 13.05
N ALA A 111 -0.78 -9.36 11.72
CA ALA A 111 0.05 -10.34 11.01
C ALA A 111 1.56 -10.01 11.11
N SER A 112 1.91 -8.73 11.05
CA SER A 112 3.28 -8.24 11.26
C SER A 112 3.80 -8.57 12.67
N TRP A 113 3.00 -8.32 13.70
CA TRP A 113 3.34 -8.68 15.08
C TRP A 113 3.58 -10.18 15.24
N ASP A 114 2.64 -10.99 14.75
CA ASP A 114 2.67 -12.44 14.87
C ASP A 114 3.88 -13.03 14.13
N LEU A 115 4.20 -12.49 12.95
CA LEU A 115 5.40 -12.82 12.19
C LEU A 115 6.66 -12.56 13.02
N TRP A 116 6.84 -11.33 13.53
CA TRP A 116 8.04 -10.97 14.30
C TRP A 116 8.27 -11.91 15.49
N HIS A 117 7.23 -12.21 16.25
CA HIS A 117 7.32 -13.08 17.42
C HIS A 117 7.60 -14.54 17.03
N SER A 118 7.01 -15.02 15.93
CA SER A 118 7.31 -16.37 15.43
C SER A 118 8.77 -16.51 14.97
N LEU A 119 9.31 -15.52 14.26
CA LEU A 119 10.71 -15.50 13.82
C LEU A 119 11.67 -15.30 14.99
N SER A 120 11.32 -14.47 15.97
CA SER A 120 12.13 -14.25 17.17
C SER A 120 12.34 -15.51 17.99
N ALA A 121 11.41 -16.48 17.92
CA ALA A 121 11.56 -17.79 18.54
C ALA A 121 12.53 -18.72 17.79
N LEU A 122 12.84 -18.42 16.51
CA LEU A 122 13.63 -19.27 15.61
C LEU A 122 15.04 -18.73 15.33
N HIS A 123 15.26 -17.43 15.54
CA HIS A 123 16.53 -16.75 15.24
C HIS A 123 17.16 -16.14 16.50
N PRO A 124 18.49 -15.92 16.51
CA PRO A 124 19.13 -15.15 17.57
C PRO A 124 18.49 -13.75 17.71
N PRO A 125 18.40 -13.20 18.95
CA PRO A 125 17.86 -11.86 19.16
C PRO A 125 18.59 -10.82 18.32
N ALA A 126 17.83 -9.94 17.65
CA ALA A 126 18.39 -8.83 16.91
C ALA A 126 18.90 -7.73 17.84
N VAL A 127 20.03 -7.14 17.48
CA VAL A 127 20.53 -5.88 18.02
C VAL A 127 19.79 -4.74 17.30
N ARG A 128 19.25 -3.79 18.10
CA ARG A 128 18.45 -2.65 17.62
C ARG A 128 19.24 -1.72 16.69
N LEU A 129 18.55 -1.05 15.78
CA LEU A 129 19.16 -0.16 14.79
C LEU A 129 19.95 0.97 15.46
N ALA A 130 19.42 1.51 16.56
CA ALA A 130 20.07 2.57 17.34
C ALA A 130 21.52 2.23 17.75
N VAL A 131 21.87 0.95 17.97
CA VAL A 131 23.24 0.55 18.31
C VAL A 131 24.17 0.63 17.11
N PHE A 132 23.67 0.29 15.91
CA PHE A 132 24.45 0.41 14.67
C PHE A 132 24.65 1.87 14.30
N VAL A 133 23.62 2.69 14.49
CA VAL A 133 23.63 4.14 14.26
C VAL A 133 24.61 4.85 15.21
N ASP A 134 24.59 4.50 16.50
CA ASP A 134 25.54 5.03 17.48
C ASP A 134 27.00 4.70 17.10
N ARG A 135 27.29 3.46 16.71
CA ARG A 135 28.63 3.06 16.23
C ARG A 135 29.02 3.83 14.97
N TRP A 136 28.11 3.99 14.03
CA TRP A 136 28.37 4.71 12.79
C TRP A 136 28.72 6.19 13.01
N TRP A 137 28.07 6.86 13.96
CA TRP A 137 28.41 8.24 14.29
C TRP A 137 29.67 8.39 15.14
N ASN A 138 29.89 7.48 16.08
CA ASN A 138 30.85 7.69 17.16
C ASN A 138 32.13 6.84 17.05
N ASP A 139 32.17 5.82 16.18
CA ASP A 139 33.32 4.95 15.98
C ASP A 139 33.77 5.01 14.50
N PRO A 140 34.85 5.77 14.18
CA PRO A 140 35.34 5.92 12.82
C PRO A 140 35.86 4.61 12.21
N ASP A 141 36.15 3.60 13.03
CA ASP A 141 36.64 2.29 12.59
C ASP A 141 35.50 1.27 12.41
N ALA A 142 34.29 1.55 12.91
CA ALA A 142 33.15 0.63 12.82
C ALA A 142 32.63 0.46 11.38
N PHE A 143 32.58 1.56 10.62
CA PHE A 143 32.17 1.57 9.21
C PHE A 143 33.08 2.50 8.40
N PRO A 144 34.32 2.09 8.09
CA PRO A 144 35.33 2.99 7.52
C PRO A 144 34.91 3.54 6.15
N GLY A 145 34.80 4.87 6.06
CA GLY A 145 34.45 5.55 4.81
C GLY A 145 32.96 5.51 4.44
N ASP A 146 32.11 4.96 5.30
CA ASP A 146 30.66 4.90 5.09
C ASP A 146 30.01 6.26 5.36
N ARG A 147 30.04 7.15 4.37
CA ARG A 147 29.49 8.51 4.50
C ARG A 147 27.96 8.55 4.59
N TRP A 148 27.28 7.55 4.05
CA TRP A 148 25.84 7.56 3.83
C TRP A 148 25.09 6.50 4.65
N GLY A 149 25.81 5.68 5.42
CA GLY A 149 25.22 4.65 6.29
C GLY A 149 24.88 3.35 5.55
N ASP A 150 25.38 3.16 4.33
CA ASP A 150 25.05 2.00 3.49
C ASP A 150 25.62 0.70 4.07
N GLU A 151 26.87 0.72 4.53
CA GLU A 151 27.53 -0.42 5.17
C GLU A 151 26.91 -0.70 6.55
N MET A 152 26.59 0.35 7.31
CA MET A 152 25.87 0.25 8.57
C MET A 152 24.50 -0.44 8.42
N LEU A 153 23.70 0.00 7.44
CA LEU A 153 22.40 -0.60 7.16
C LEU A 153 22.52 -2.02 6.61
N SER A 154 23.51 -2.29 5.77
CA SER A 154 23.83 -3.64 5.29
C SER A 154 24.12 -4.58 6.46
N ALA A 155 24.97 -4.17 7.40
CA ALA A 155 25.29 -4.94 8.60
C ALA A 155 24.07 -5.16 9.51
N TYR A 156 23.20 -4.16 9.66
CA TYR A 156 21.95 -4.31 10.42
C TYR A 156 20.99 -5.31 9.74
N ARG A 157 20.83 -5.23 8.41
CA ARG A 157 20.00 -6.15 7.61
C ARG A 157 20.55 -7.58 7.61
N ALA A 158 21.86 -7.74 7.70
CA ALA A 158 22.52 -9.05 7.74
C ALA A 158 22.25 -9.86 9.02
N GLN A 159 21.62 -9.26 10.03
CA GLN A 159 21.17 -10.00 11.21
C GLN A 159 20.09 -11.03 10.82
N PRO A 160 20.21 -12.32 11.21
CA PRO A 160 19.31 -13.37 10.74
C PRO A 160 17.82 -13.08 10.97
N LEU A 161 17.46 -12.58 12.14
CA LEU A 161 16.08 -12.22 12.47
C LEU A 161 15.58 -11.01 11.64
N ILE A 162 16.43 -10.00 11.45
CA ILE A 162 16.06 -8.81 10.67
C ILE A 162 15.87 -9.19 9.20
N GLY A 163 16.83 -9.90 8.60
CA GLY A 163 16.70 -10.39 7.22
C GLY A 163 15.45 -11.24 7.02
N ALA A 164 15.25 -12.26 7.88
CA ALA A 164 14.07 -13.12 7.80
C ALA A 164 12.73 -12.36 7.93
N TYR A 165 12.68 -11.33 8.77
CA TYR A 165 11.49 -10.50 8.92
C TYR A 165 11.28 -9.60 7.70
N LEU A 166 12.31 -8.88 7.26
CA LEU A 166 12.23 -7.92 6.16
C LEU A 166 11.91 -8.59 4.82
N ASP A 167 12.43 -9.79 4.58
CA ASP A 167 12.17 -10.57 3.37
C ASP A 167 10.76 -11.20 3.36
N HIS A 168 10.03 -11.16 4.49
CA HIS A 168 8.70 -11.71 4.57
C HIS A 168 7.64 -10.70 4.08
N PRO A 169 6.65 -11.13 3.27
CA PRO A 169 5.57 -10.28 2.75
C PRO A 169 4.71 -9.56 3.80
N PHE A 170 4.73 -10.01 5.05
CA PHE A 170 3.96 -9.42 6.17
C PHE A 170 4.77 -8.44 7.01
N SER A 171 5.97 -8.04 6.55
CA SER A 171 6.72 -6.93 7.12
C SER A 171 6.10 -5.56 6.82
N LEU A 172 4.93 -5.54 6.17
CA LEU A 172 4.17 -4.37 5.74
C LEU A 172 4.92 -3.46 4.77
N ASN A 173 6.03 -3.94 4.18
CA ASN A 173 7.04 -3.09 3.53
C ASN A 173 7.49 -1.89 4.41
N MET A 174 7.19 -1.88 5.70
CA MET A 174 7.61 -0.83 6.65
C MET A 174 9.04 -1.03 7.13
N GLY A 175 9.72 -2.03 6.55
CA GLY A 175 11.14 -2.29 6.71
C GLY A 175 12.05 -1.32 5.96
N TYR A 176 11.56 -0.15 5.56
CA TYR A 176 12.36 0.84 4.85
C TYR A 176 13.39 1.44 5.80
N LEU A 177 14.54 0.79 5.86
CA LEU A 177 15.77 1.34 6.38
C LEU A 177 16.33 2.26 5.31
N GLY A 178 16.03 3.56 5.39
CA GLY A 178 16.59 4.53 4.47
C GLY A 178 16.82 5.88 5.12
N PHE A 179 17.96 6.48 4.80
CA PHE A 179 18.22 7.89 4.99
C PHE A 179 17.58 8.65 3.83
N VAL A 180 16.40 9.25 4.03
CA VAL A 180 15.89 10.22 3.07
C VAL A 180 15.74 11.57 3.77
N GLY A 181 16.76 12.40 3.63
CA GLY A 181 16.82 13.75 4.19
C GLY A 181 17.37 13.81 5.62
N PRO A 182 17.13 14.91 6.37
CA PRO A 182 17.63 15.12 7.73
C PRO A 182 16.98 14.23 8.81
N ALA A 183 16.27 13.18 8.41
CA ALA A 183 15.57 12.28 9.32
C ALA A 183 16.48 11.14 9.79
N ASP A 184 16.46 10.86 11.09
CA ASP A 184 17.15 9.72 11.69
C ASP A 184 16.66 8.41 11.06
N PRO A 185 17.54 7.39 10.91
CA PRO A 185 17.17 6.10 10.37
C PRO A 185 16.11 5.43 11.25
N GLN A 186 15.00 5.01 10.65
CA GLN A 186 13.86 4.41 11.35
C GLN A 186 13.88 2.88 11.22
N GLU A 187 13.73 2.19 12.36
CA GLU A 187 13.50 0.74 12.39
C GLU A 187 12.00 0.44 12.36
N HIS A 188 11.64 -0.75 11.87
CA HIS A 188 10.25 -1.19 11.92
C HIS A 188 9.78 -1.21 13.39
N PRO A 189 8.60 -0.65 13.71
CA PRO A 189 8.16 -0.43 15.09
C PRO A 189 8.16 -1.71 15.93
N VAL A 190 7.88 -2.87 15.32
CA VAL A 190 7.86 -4.17 16.01
C VAL A 190 9.21 -4.59 16.63
N VAL A 191 10.35 -4.16 16.07
CA VAL A 191 11.70 -4.63 16.45
C VAL A 191 12.10 -4.15 17.85
N GLY A 192 11.55 -3.01 18.28
CA GLY A 192 11.83 -2.37 19.57
C GLY A 192 10.58 -2.09 20.40
N TYR A 193 9.42 -2.65 20.05
CA TYR A 193 8.17 -2.36 20.74
C TYR A 193 8.13 -3.02 22.13
N ASP A 194 8.05 -2.19 23.17
CA ASP A 194 7.92 -2.64 24.56
C ASP A 194 6.46 -2.53 24.99
N GLY A 195 5.69 -3.60 24.73
CA GLY A 195 4.26 -3.63 25.01
C GLY A 195 3.61 -4.95 24.62
N THR A 196 2.30 -5.04 24.77
CA THR A 196 1.50 -6.20 24.39
C THR A 196 1.09 -6.14 22.92
N ARG A 197 0.73 -7.30 22.36
CA ARG A 197 0.12 -7.41 21.02
C ARG A 197 -1.07 -6.48 20.83
N ALA A 198 -1.91 -6.34 21.85
CA ALA A 198 -3.11 -5.51 21.78
C ALA A 198 -2.77 -4.01 21.73
N GLU A 199 -1.75 -3.58 22.49
CA GLU A 199 -1.25 -2.20 22.46
C GLU A 199 -0.60 -1.88 21.11
N TYR A 200 0.22 -2.79 20.59
CA TYR A 200 0.86 -2.65 19.29
C TYR A 200 -0.18 -2.47 18.18
N ILE A 201 -1.18 -3.35 18.13
CA ILE A 201 -2.26 -3.26 17.13
C ILE A 201 -3.01 -1.94 17.27
N ARG A 202 -3.40 -1.56 18.50
CA ARG A 202 -4.13 -0.31 18.74
C ARG A 202 -3.34 0.92 18.28
N GLU A 203 -2.03 0.93 18.46
CA GLU A 203 -1.17 2.08 18.16
C GLU A 203 -0.77 2.19 16.69
N LEU A 204 -0.59 1.04 16.02
CA LEU A 204 -0.11 1.00 14.64
C LEU A 204 -1.23 0.81 13.61
N THR A 205 -2.45 0.45 14.04
CA THR A 205 -3.61 0.47 13.15
C THR A 205 -3.90 1.90 12.72
N ALA A 206 -4.06 2.10 11.41
CA ALA A 206 -4.41 3.41 10.87
C ALA A 206 -5.77 3.86 11.42
N SER A 207 -5.81 5.03 12.06
CA SER A 207 -7.04 5.60 12.63
C SER A 207 -8.10 5.95 11.59
N HIS A 208 -7.71 6.03 10.32
CA HIS A 208 -8.58 6.27 9.18
C HIS A 208 -8.18 5.31 8.05
N PRO A 209 -9.12 4.93 7.17
CA PRO A 209 -8.76 4.19 5.97
C PRO A 209 -7.74 4.96 5.13
N PRO A 210 -6.95 4.26 4.29
CA PRO A 210 -6.03 4.88 3.36
C PRO A 210 -6.69 6.03 2.59
N ASN A 211 -6.07 7.21 2.62
CA ASN A 211 -6.50 8.29 1.74
C ASN A 211 -5.99 7.96 0.34
N THR A 212 -6.87 7.46 -0.51
CA THR A 212 -6.55 7.11 -1.89
C THR A 212 -7.41 7.88 -2.83
N ASP A 213 -6.86 8.10 -4.01
CA ASP A 213 -7.63 8.56 -5.15
C ASP A 213 -8.65 7.50 -5.56
N VAL A 214 -9.62 7.91 -6.36
CA VAL A 214 -10.62 7.02 -6.93
C VAL A 214 -10.72 7.27 -8.43
N LEU A 215 -10.59 6.21 -9.22
CA LEU A 215 -11.00 6.22 -10.62
C LEU A 215 -12.40 5.60 -10.72
N THR A 216 -13.39 6.44 -11.02
CA THR A 216 -14.81 6.06 -11.05
C THR A 216 -15.18 5.30 -12.34
N LEU A 217 -16.34 4.63 -12.32
CA LEU A 217 -16.88 3.90 -13.47
C LEU A 217 -17.11 4.78 -14.71
N ASP A 218 -17.41 6.05 -14.51
CA ASP A 218 -17.63 7.05 -15.56
C ASP A 218 -16.33 7.79 -15.96
N GLY A 219 -15.17 7.34 -15.49
CA GLY A 219 -13.88 7.83 -15.98
C GLY A 219 -13.37 9.10 -15.31
N TRP A 220 -13.80 9.41 -14.09
CA TRP A 220 -13.20 10.49 -13.29
C TRP A 220 -12.09 9.94 -12.41
N TRP A 221 -10.91 10.52 -12.54
CA TRP A 221 -9.86 10.42 -11.54
C TRP A 221 -10.07 11.51 -10.50
N LEU A 222 -10.32 11.11 -9.26
CA LEU A 222 -10.63 11.98 -8.14
C LEU A 222 -9.43 11.98 -7.19
N GLU A 223 -8.65 13.06 -7.19
CA GLU A 223 -7.50 13.23 -6.31
C GLU A 223 -7.94 13.72 -4.95
N GLY A 224 -7.53 13.01 -3.88
CA GLY A 224 -7.65 13.31 -2.44
C GLY A 224 -8.30 14.63 -1.97
N GLY A 225 -9.49 14.96 -2.47
CA GLY A 225 -10.29 16.12 -2.10
C GLY A 225 -10.07 17.44 -2.85
N ILE A 226 -9.25 17.52 -3.90
CA ILE A 226 -8.83 18.82 -4.47
C ILE A 226 -9.05 18.91 -5.98
N ASN A 227 -8.76 17.84 -6.73
CA ASN A 227 -8.83 17.84 -8.19
C ASN A 227 -9.68 16.68 -8.71
N ALA A 228 -10.33 16.91 -9.84
CA ALA A 228 -11.10 15.89 -10.55
C ALA A 228 -10.79 16.02 -12.04
N VAL A 229 -10.26 14.97 -12.65
CA VAL A 229 -9.86 14.94 -14.06
C VAL A 229 -10.65 13.86 -14.77
N HIS A 230 -11.31 14.21 -15.87
CA HIS A 230 -12.13 13.27 -16.63
C HIS A 230 -11.35 12.70 -17.83
N ALA A 231 -11.40 11.38 -17.99
CA ALA A 231 -10.66 10.62 -19.01
C ALA A 231 -10.87 11.15 -20.44
N SER A 232 -12.11 11.50 -20.80
CA SER A 232 -12.47 11.87 -22.18
C SER A 232 -12.46 13.38 -22.46
N CYS A 233 -12.13 14.21 -21.47
CA CYS A 233 -12.24 15.67 -21.60
C CYS A 233 -10.91 16.36 -21.38
N ASP A 234 -10.66 17.42 -22.12
CA ASP A 234 -9.55 18.31 -21.84
C ASP A 234 -9.71 18.89 -20.41
N PRO A 235 -8.68 18.80 -19.54
CA PRO A 235 -8.80 19.16 -18.13
C PRO A 235 -9.29 20.59 -17.88
N GLY A 236 -8.95 21.54 -18.76
CA GLY A 236 -9.35 22.94 -18.65
C GLY A 236 -10.75 23.28 -19.17
N SER A 237 -11.41 22.34 -19.85
CA SER A 237 -12.66 22.60 -20.59
C SER A 237 -13.71 21.50 -20.49
N CYS A 238 -13.60 20.63 -19.48
CA CYS A 238 -14.57 19.55 -19.26
C CYS A 238 -16.00 20.09 -19.07
N PRO A 239 -16.96 19.74 -19.96
CA PRO A 239 -18.35 20.20 -19.84
C PRO A 239 -19.13 19.39 -18.80
N HIS A 240 -18.60 18.26 -18.35
CA HIS A 240 -19.24 17.39 -17.37
C HIS A 240 -19.00 17.92 -15.96
N ALA A 241 -20.03 17.83 -15.11
CA ALA A 241 -19.87 18.12 -13.70
C ALA A 241 -19.17 16.93 -13.03
N PRO A 242 -18.10 17.16 -12.25
CA PRO A 242 -17.49 16.10 -11.45
C PRO A 242 -18.52 15.50 -10.49
N PRO A 243 -18.40 14.19 -10.17
CA PRO A 243 -19.28 13.54 -9.21
C PRO A 243 -19.21 14.26 -7.86
N LYS A 244 -20.37 14.45 -7.22
CA LYS A 244 -20.45 15.05 -5.90
C LYS A 244 -20.29 13.98 -4.82
N PRO A 245 -19.59 14.28 -3.72
CA PRO A 245 -18.86 15.53 -3.44
C PRO A 245 -17.57 15.66 -4.27
N THR A 246 -17.24 16.88 -4.73
CA THR A 246 -15.96 17.16 -5.42
C THR A 246 -14.74 17.05 -4.51
N ALA A 247 -14.95 17.04 -3.19
CA ALA A 247 -13.93 16.88 -2.18
C ALA A 247 -14.21 15.63 -1.33
N TRP A 248 -13.37 14.60 -1.45
CA TRP A 248 -13.51 13.32 -0.74
C TRP A 248 -12.60 13.26 0.47
N ARG A 249 -13.10 13.63 1.66
CA ARG A 249 -12.56 13.08 2.90
C ARG A 249 -13.26 11.75 3.17
N GLY A 250 -12.70 10.65 2.65
CA GLY A 250 -13.22 9.29 2.87
C GLY A 250 -13.79 8.63 1.61
N SER A 251 -12.91 8.30 0.66
CA SER A 251 -13.23 7.50 -0.54
C SER A 251 -13.99 6.22 -0.20
N GLU A 252 -13.74 5.59 0.95
CA GLU A 252 -14.46 4.40 1.40
C GLU A 252 -15.99 4.57 1.45
N ALA A 253 -16.52 5.76 1.76
CA ALA A 253 -17.96 5.99 1.76
C ALA A 253 -18.57 5.95 0.35
N TYR A 254 -17.86 6.50 -0.64
CA TYR A 254 -18.24 6.35 -2.06
C TYR A 254 -18.34 4.88 -2.44
N LEU A 255 -17.26 4.15 -2.13
CA LEU A 255 -17.06 2.78 -2.55
C LEU A 255 -18.10 1.86 -1.90
N ALA A 256 -18.54 2.18 -0.69
CA ALA A 256 -19.59 1.48 0.03
C ALA A 256 -20.96 1.56 -0.69
N ASP A 257 -21.26 2.67 -1.37
CA ASP A 257 -22.55 2.94 -2.02
C ASP A 257 -22.61 2.42 -3.48
N LEU A 258 -21.50 1.92 -4.01
CA LEU A 258 -21.46 1.32 -5.34
C LEU A 258 -22.28 0.01 -5.41
N PRO A 259 -22.77 -0.36 -6.61
CA PRO A 259 -23.38 -1.67 -6.84
C PRO A 259 -22.49 -2.82 -6.33
N GLY A 260 -23.13 -3.85 -5.79
CA GLY A 260 -22.42 -4.96 -5.13
C GLY A 260 -21.50 -5.76 -6.06
N ASP A 261 -21.77 -5.74 -7.36
CA ASP A 261 -21.00 -6.38 -8.42
C ASP A 261 -19.88 -5.51 -8.98
N THR A 262 -19.84 -4.20 -8.66
CA THR A 262 -18.72 -3.33 -9.04
C THR A 262 -17.42 -3.88 -8.49
N ILE A 263 -16.42 -4.03 -9.35
CA ILE A 263 -15.10 -4.56 -8.99
C ILE A 263 -14.24 -3.39 -8.55
N LEU A 264 -13.70 -3.49 -7.34
CA LEU A 264 -12.80 -2.48 -6.78
C LEU A 264 -11.39 -3.04 -6.79
N VAL A 265 -10.43 -2.28 -7.30
CA VAL A 265 -9.01 -2.69 -7.34
C VAL A 265 -8.15 -1.58 -6.77
N ARG A 266 -7.39 -1.89 -5.73
CA ARG A 266 -6.41 -0.96 -5.15
C ARG A 266 -5.09 -1.09 -5.88
N LEU A 267 -4.58 0.04 -6.36
CA LEU A 267 -3.31 0.15 -7.04
C LEU A 267 -2.39 1.13 -6.34
N HIS A 268 -1.09 0.87 -6.47
CA HIS A 268 -0.05 1.85 -6.23
C HIS A 268 0.58 2.22 -7.56
N CYS A 269 0.39 3.47 -7.97
CA CYS A 269 0.94 4.04 -9.20
C CYS A 269 2.21 4.84 -8.89
N HIS A 270 3.22 4.71 -9.73
CA HIS A 270 4.36 5.62 -9.77
C HIS A 270 4.12 6.70 -10.82
N ALA A 271 4.65 7.89 -10.59
CA ALA A 271 4.56 9.06 -11.45
C ALA A 271 5.93 9.75 -11.54
#